data_AF-A0A2I1FWA4-F1
#
_entry.id   AF-A0A2I1FWA4-F1
#
_cell.length_a   1.000
_cell.length_b   1.000
_cell.length_c   1.000
_cell.angle_alpha   90.00
_cell.angle_beta   90.00
_cell.angle_gamma   90.00
#
_symmetry.space_group_name_H-M   'P 1'
#
loop_
_entity.id
_entity.type
_entity.pdbx_description
1 polymer ?
#
loop_
_entity_poly.entity_id
_entity_poly.type
_entity_poly.pdbx_seq_one_letter_code
_entity_poly.pdbx_strand_id
1 'polypeptide(L)'
;LSTGKIVEDALYNFGIKCRHEHLCHSFVIDPNDNIYINEEVFTEAELDEIRKYKLISMPQMPQDLLTYLNSFRVSDISSLRDAIFKSQQWDSPCNRQTHFDYDWIRNTAYNL
;
A
#
# COMPACT_ATOMS: atom_id res chain seq x y z
N LEU A 1 24.07 6.48 -1.01
CA LEU A 1 23.81 7.22 0.24
C LEU A 1 24.82 8.35 0.39
N SER A 2 24.51 9.41 1.13
CA SER A 2 25.44 10.54 1.38
C SER A 2 26.75 10.08 2.05
N THR A 3 26.72 8.93 2.71
CA THR A 3 27.88 8.23 3.30
C THR A 3 28.81 7.59 2.25
N GLY A 4 28.43 7.58 0.97
CA GLY A 4 29.13 6.85 -0.09
C GLY A 4 28.76 5.37 -0.18
N LYS A 5 27.97 4.85 0.77
CA LYS A 5 27.48 3.47 0.76
C LYS A 5 26.50 3.23 -0.40
N ILE A 6 26.71 2.12 -1.10
CA ILE A 6 25.86 1.62 -2.19
C ILE A 6 24.79 0.72 -1.56
N VAL A 7 23.51 1.02 -1.82
CA VAL A 7 22.38 0.35 -1.16
C VAL A 7 22.28 -1.10 -1.64
N GLU A 8 22.45 -1.32 -2.94
CA GLU A 8 22.37 -2.62 -3.59
C GLU A 8 23.44 -3.59 -3.06
N ASP A 9 24.68 -3.13 -2.89
CA ASP A 9 25.77 -3.93 -2.31
C ASP A 9 25.49 -4.28 -0.85
N ALA A 10 24.96 -3.34 -0.07
CA ALA A 10 24.60 -3.58 1.32
C ALA A 10 23.46 -4.61 1.44
N LEU A 11 22.43 -4.50 0.59
CA LEU A 11 21.32 -5.46 0.53
C LEU A 11 21.79 -6.84 0.08
N TYR A 12 22.67 -6.92 -0.91
CA TYR A 12 23.25 -8.18 -1.40
C TYR A 12 24.04 -8.89 -0.29
N ASN A 13 24.94 -8.16 0.38
CA ASN A 13 25.74 -8.70 1.47
C ASN A 13 24.89 -9.15 2.66
N PHE A 14 23.77 -8.45 2.92
CA PHE A 14 22.80 -8.86 3.92
C PHE A 14 22.04 -10.12 3.48
N GLY A 15 21.53 -10.17 2.25
CA GLY A 15 20.79 -11.30 1.69
C GLY A 15 21.57 -12.62 1.72
N ILE A 16 22.89 -12.59 1.43
CA ILE A 16 23.75 -13.78 1.55
C ILE A 16 23.71 -14.40 2.97
N LYS A 17 23.50 -13.59 4.00
CA LYS A 17 23.46 -14.04 5.41
C LYS A 17 22.06 -14.51 5.83
N CYS A 18 21.01 -14.14 5.11
CA CYS A 18 19.64 -14.50 5.44
C CYS A 18 19.43 -16.01 5.32
N ARG A 19 18.85 -16.63 6.36
CA ARG A 19 18.52 -18.07 6.37
C ARG A 19 17.22 -18.41 5.65
N HIS A 20 16.36 -17.40 5.48
CA HIS A 20 15.05 -17.49 4.86
C HIS A 20 14.89 -16.34 3.87
N GLU A 21 13.88 -16.45 3.00
CA GLU A 21 13.55 -15.41 2.04
C GLU A 21 13.28 -14.08 2.75
N HIS A 22 13.87 -13.01 2.23
CA HIS A 22 13.71 -11.65 2.72
C HIS A 22 13.56 -10.69 1.53
N LEU A 23 12.90 -9.54 1.72
CA LEU A 23 12.65 -8.56 0.66
C LEU A 23 13.93 -8.11 -0.08
N CYS A 24 15.06 -8.12 0.62
CA CYS A 24 16.37 -7.76 0.06
C CYS A 24 16.80 -8.68 -1.10
N HIS A 25 16.35 -9.94 -1.16
CA HIS A 25 16.65 -10.85 -2.27
C HIS A 25 16.03 -10.38 -3.60
N SER A 26 14.97 -9.58 -3.53
CA SER A 26 14.34 -8.93 -4.68
C SER A 26 14.78 -7.48 -4.86
N PHE A 27 15.84 -7.04 -4.17
CA PHE A 27 16.27 -5.64 -4.08
C PHE A 27 15.15 -4.68 -3.62
N VAL A 28 14.20 -5.20 -2.85
CA VAL A 28 13.17 -4.41 -2.19
C VAL A 28 13.65 -4.10 -0.78
N ILE A 29 13.51 -2.84 -0.37
CA ILE A 29 13.85 -2.37 0.97
C ILE A 29 12.60 -1.79 1.64
N ASP A 30 12.33 -2.25 2.86
CA ASP A 30 11.44 -1.55 3.79
C ASP A 30 12.28 -0.77 4.80
N PRO A 31 12.44 0.56 4.66
CA PRO A 31 13.28 1.34 5.57
C PRO A 31 12.76 1.42 7.02
N ASN A 32 11.61 0.82 7.33
CA ASN A 32 11.06 0.72 8.68
C ASN A 32 11.31 -0.65 9.32
N ASP A 33 11.87 -1.61 8.58
CA ASP A 33 12.23 -2.90 9.14
C ASP A 33 13.47 -2.74 10.04
N ASN A 34 13.29 -3.02 11.34
CA ASN A 34 14.35 -2.92 12.33
C ASN A 34 15.51 -3.90 12.07
N ILE A 35 15.31 -4.95 11.25
CA ILE A 35 16.38 -5.90 10.92
C ILE A 35 17.59 -5.20 10.30
N TYR A 36 17.39 -4.12 9.54
CA TYR A 36 18.48 -3.39 8.91
C TYR A 36 19.37 -2.63 9.91
N ILE A 37 18.81 -2.23 11.05
CA ILE A 37 19.57 -1.65 12.16
C ILE A 37 20.22 -2.77 12.98
N ASN A 38 19.44 -3.80 13.34
CA ASN A 38 19.90 -4.90 14.19
C ASN A 38 21.07 -5.69 13.58
N GLU A 39 21.09 -5.84 12.26
CA GLU A 39 22.14 -6.52 11.51
C GLU A 39 23.20 -5.54 10.96
N GLU A 40 23.18 -4.30 11.44
CA GLU A 40 24.13 -3.22 11.09
C GLU A 40 24.24 -2.97 9.57
N VAL A 41 23.16 -3.25 8.84
CA VAL A 41 23.10 -3.09 7.37
C VAL A 41 23.04 -1.62 7.00
N PHE A 42 22.34 -0.78 7.77
CA PHE A 42 22.25 0.67 7.59
C PHE A 42 22.23 1.39 8.94
N THR A 43 22.61 2.65 8.95
CA THR A 43 22.35 3.55 10.08
C THR A 43 20.95 4.16 9.98
N GLU A 44 20.44 4.71 11.08
CA GLU A 44 19.15 5.40 11.08
C GLU A 44 19.12 6.59 10.09
N ALA A 45 20.22 7.34 10.00
CA ALA A 45 20.36 8.45 9.05
C ALA A 45 20.35 7.97 7.59
N GLU A 46 20.97 6.83 7.30
CA GLU A 46 20.94 6.22 5.96
C GLU A 46 19.54 5.73 5.59
N LEU A 47 18.84 5.06 6.51
CA LEU A 47 17.44 4.65 6.29
C LEU A 47 16.53 5.87 6.08
N ASP A 48 16.75 6.96 6.80
CA ASP A 48 16.01 8.21 6.62
C ASP A 48 16.26 8.85 5.24
N GLU A 49 17.49 8.77 4.72
CA GLU A 49 17.80 9.20 3.35
C GLU A 49 17.05 8.34 2.33
N ILE A 50 17.04 7.02 2.51
CA ILE A 50 16.32 6.08 1.64
C ILE A 50 14.82 6.38 1.64
N ARG A 51 14.20 6.63 2.80
CA ARG A 51 12.77 7.00 2.92
C ARG A 51 12.42 8.25 2.12
N LYS A 52 13.32 9.24 2.12
CA LYS A 52 13.08 10.55 1.50
C LYS A 52 13.50 10.58 0.03
N TYR A 53 14.28 9.62 -0.43
CA TYR A 53 14.80 9.59 -1.80
C TYR A 53 13.68 9.36 -2.81
N LYS A 54 13.45 10.35 -3.69
CA LYS A 54 12.43 10.32 -4.74
C LYS A 54 11.04 9.88 -4.24
N LEU A 55 10.69 10.31 -3.03
CA LEU A 55 9.39 9.99 -2.44
C LEU A 55 8.28 10.46 -3.38
N ILE A 56 7.48 9.52 -3.85
CA ILE A 56 6.26 9.81 -4.59
C ILE A 56 5.19 10.11 -3.54
N SER A 57 4.59 11.30 -3.61
CA SER A 57 3.49 11.66 -2.72
C SER A 57 2.37 10.65 -2.90
N MET A 58 1.89 10.08 -1.78
CA MET A 58 0.70 9.24 -1.83
C MET A 58 -0.47 10.05 -2.41
N PRO A 59 -1.12 9.56 -3.49
CA PRO A 59 -2.28 10.25 -4.03
C PRO A 59 -3.36 10.33 -2.95
N GLN A 60 -4.02 11.48 -2.85
CA GLN A 60 -5.17 11.61 -1.98
C GLN A 60 -6.37 10.92 -2.64
N MET A 61 -7.11 10.13 -1.86
CA MET A 61 -8.36 9.55 -2.33
C MET A 61 -9.36 10.68 -2.59
N PRO A 62 -10.04 10.70 -3.76
CA PRO A 62 -11.13 11.63 -4.00
C PRO A 62 -12.19 11.56 -2.88
N GLN A 63 -12.66 12.71 -2.42
CA GLN A 63 -13.54 12.80 -1.25
C GLN A 63 -14.87 12.10 -1.45
N ASP A 64 -15.40 12.12 -2.66
CA ASP A 64 -16.60 11.40 -3.08
C ASP A 64 -16.40 9.89 -3.03
N LEU A 65 -15.27 9.39 -3.52
CA LEU A 65 -14.91 7.98 -3.45
C LEU A 65 -14.73 7.51 -2.00
N LEU A 66 -14.06 8.33 -1.17
CA LEU A 66 -13.91 8.07 0.27
C LEU A 66 -15.27 8.05 0.98
N THR A 67 -16.19 8.95 0.60
CA THR A 67 -17.54 9.00 1.15
C THR A 67 -18.32 7.75 0.77
N TYR A 68 -18.18 7.28 -0.47
CA TYR A 68 -18.78 6.03 -0.93
C TYR A 68 -18.22 4.81 -0.19
N LEU A 69 -16.89 4.71 -0.06
CA LEU A 69 -16.23 3.65 0.72
C LEU A 69 -16.76 3.60 2.16
N ASN A 70 -16.88 4.76 2.80
CA ASN A 70 -17.39 4.85 4.17
C ASN A 70 -18.89 4.53 4.29
N SER A 71 -19.66 4.52 3.20
CA SER A 71 -21.07 4.12 3.26
C SER A 71 -21.27 2.64 3.60
N PHE A 72 -20.25 1.81 3.43
CA PHE A 72 -20.25 0.39 3.82
C PHE A 72 -19.84 0.17 5.29
N ARG A 73 -19.43 1.22 6.00
CA ARG A 73 -19.02 1.14 7.41
C ARG A 73 -20.26 1.12 8.32
N VAL A 74 -20.92 -0.02 8.37
CA VAL A 74 -22.13 -0.28 9.16
C VAL A 74 -21.92 -1.39 10.18
N SER A 75 -22.79 -1.48 11.19
CA SER A 75 -22.61 -2.35 12.36
C SER A 75 -23.19 -3.76 12.21
N ASP A 76 -23.99 -4.01 11.17
CA ASP A 76 -24.70 -5.27 10.98
C ASP A 76 -24.80 -5.69 9.51
N ILE A 77 -25.01 -6.99 9.30
CA ILE A 77 -25.04 -7.62 7.96
C ILE A 77 -26.24 -7.16 7.13
N SER A 78 -27.39 -6.87 7.76
CA SER A 78 -28.58 -6.43 7.02
C SER A 78 -28.33 -5.06 6.41
N SER A 79 -27.86 -4.11 7.22
CA SER A 79 -27.48 -2.77 6.77
C SER A 79 -26.37 -2.82 5.71
N LEU A 80 -25.42 -3.75 5.82
CA LEU A 80 -24.36 -3.91 4.82
C LEU A 80 -24.92 -4.38 3.48
N ARG A 81 -25.82 -5.38 3.50
CA ARG A 81 -26.50 -5.87 2.29
C ARG A 81 -27.33 -4.76 1.64
N ASP A 82 -28.06 -4.00 2.44
CA ASP A 82 -28.85 -2.87 1.94
C ASP A 82 -27.95 -1.82 1.26
N ALA A 83 -26.78 -1.52 1.84
CA ALA A 83 -25.81 -0.60 1.24
C ALA A 83 -25.21 -1.14 -0.07
N ILE A 84 -24.88 -2.44 -0.14
CA ILE A 84 -24.32 -3.09 -1.35
C ILE A 84 -25.32 -3.13 -2.49
N PHE A 85 -26.57 -3.49 -2.22
CA PHE A 85 -27.60 -3.64 -3.25
C PHE A 85 -28.34 -2.34 -3.57
N LYS A 86 -27.97 -1.23 -2.92
CA LYS A 86 -28.52 0.09 -3.22
C LYS A 86 -28.12 0.50 -4.64
N SER A 87 -29.13 0.60 -5.51
CA SER A 87 -28.93 1.04 -6.89
C SER A 87 -28.29 2.43 -6.94
N GLN A 88 -27.34 2.57 -7.86
CA GLN A 88 -26.66 3.82 -8.14
C GLN A 88 -27.01 4.29 -9.54
N GLN A 89 -26.99 5.61 -9.74
CA GLN A 89 -27.28 6.22 -11.04
C GLN A 89 -26.33 5.76 -12.15
N TRP A 90 -25.14 5.29 -11.77
CA TRP A 90 -24.12 4.81 -12.68
C TRP A 90 -24.20 3.31 -13.00
N ASP A 91 -25.16 2.57 -12.42
CA ASP A 91 -25.39 1.16 -12.77
C ASP A 91 -25.83 1.02 -14.25
N SER A 92 -26.49 2.04 -14.81
CA SER A 92 -26.85 2.09 -16.24
C SER A 92 -27.12 3.54 -16.73
N PRO A 93 -26.33 4.09 -17.67
CA PRO A 93 -25.18 3.47 -18.33
C PRO A 93 -23.91 3.51 -17.45
N CYS A 94 -23.20 2.38 -17.37
CA CYS A 94 -21.90 2.32 -16.71
C CYS A 94 -20.79 2.85 -17.63
N ASN A 95 -19.98 3.79 -17.13
CA ASN A 95 -18.75 4.26 -17.76
C ASN A 95 -17.54 3.74 -16.95
N ARG A 96 -16.80 2.81 -17.55
CA ARG A 96 -15.62 2.21 -16.94
C ARG A 96 -14.53 3.23 -16.57
N GLN A 97 -14.38 4.33 -17.29
CA GLN A 97 -13.31 5.30 -16.99
C GLN A 97 -13.56 6.09 -15.70
N THR A 98 -14.83 6.24 -15.30
CA THR A 98 -15.22 7.07 -14.15
C THR A 98 -15.80 6.26 -13.00
N HIS A 99 -16.36 5.07 -13.27
CA HIS A 99 -17.06 4.27 -12.25
C HIS A 99 -16.28 3.04 -11.80
N PHE A 100 -15.10 2.75 -12.39
CA PHE A 100 -14.30 1.57 -12.06
C PHE A 100 -13.99 1.47 -10.56
N ASP A 101 -13.55 2.56 -9.93
CA ASP A 101 -13.21 2.54 -8.51
C ASP A 101 -14.44 2.27 -7.62
N TYR A 102 -15.60 2.83 -7.97
CA TYR A 102 -16.85 2.59 -7.26
C TYR A 102 -17.32 1.14 -7.39
N ASP A 103 -17.27 0.58 -8.59
CA ASP A 103 -17.55 -0.83 -8.85
C ASP A 103 -16.61 -1.74 -8.06
N TRP A 104 -15.33 -1.41 -8.04
CA TRP A 104 -14.31 -2.19 -7.33
C TRP A 104 -14.54 -2.17 -5.81
N ILE A 105 -14.88 -1.02 -5.23
CA ILE A 105 -15.24 -0.90 -3.81
C ILE A 105 -16.47 -1.74 -3.48
N ARG A 106 -17.56 -1.60 -4.26
CA ARG A 106 -18.80 -2.35 -4.02
C ARG A 106 -18.57 -3.87 -4.12
N ASN A 107 -17.82 -4.31 -5.12
CA ASN A 107 -17.46 -5.72 -5.30
C ASN A 107 -16.59 -6.24 -4.16
N THR A 108 -15.66 -5.43 -3.65
CA THR A 108 -14.84 -5.82 -2.50
C THR A 108 -15.70 -5.99 -1.26
N ALA A 109 -16.59 -5.03 -0.97
CA ALA A 109 -17.52 -5.12 0.16
C ALA A 109 -18.47 -6.33 0.09
N TYR A 110 -18.83 -6.77 -1.12
CA TYR A 110 -19.66 -7.95 -1.33
C TYR A 110 -18.93 -9.28 -1.13
N ASN A 111 -17.63 -9.33 -1.43
CA ASN A 111 -16.84 -10.57 -1.38
C ASN A 111 -16.13 -10.81 -0.03
N LEU A 112 -16.15 -9.83 0.88
CA LEU A 112 -15.68 -9.95 2.27
C LEU A 112 -16.71 -10.68 3.14
#